data_AF-A0A820B4J4-F1
#
_entry.id   AF-A0A820B4J4-F1
#
_cell.length_a   1.000
_cell.length_b   1.000
_cell.length_c   1.000
_cell.angle_alpha   90.00
_cell.angle_beta   90.00
_cell.angle_gamma   90.00
#
_symmetry.space_group_name_H-M   'P 1'
#
loop_
_entity.id
_entity.type
_entity.pdbx_description
1 polymer ?
#
loop_
_entity_poly.entity_id
_entity_poly.type
_entity_poly.pdbx_seq_one_letter_code
_entity_poly.pdbx_strand_id
1 'polypeptide(L)'
;MPSQSQYENLYASDLNGFQCPCSRISVSYKEFITINSTFHQVCTSDFVKDVWLNFLYGGDGGGLWFLQSRYDIRVRGVAYFQLLSLLCSISQTTIKNAVNQFVEETFVSAQAISQSSFFVQTNATIRQFKTSTTSEFSRTLQLIRDITHGNTFISSFRLNWRWLVVGKSDNSTVPIGAISPTNNCSCGTRSDCVQPGGIYMLGYNYGLYGGISTPNTQMFAMPGFNVGCSSVETLLRSTFECLYNQTCIDQLQMFATTIFPTIPNATDYITAMSSTFVSRFQPNTTIVDIINELFIEQWQYRTL
;
A
#
# COMPACT_ATOMS: atom_id res chain seq x y z
N MET A 1 -5.72 51.05 -12.45
CA MET A 1 -6.33 49.73 -12.74
C MET A 1 -7.71 49.70 -12.11
N PRO A 2 -8.75 49.19 -12.80
CA PRO A 2 -10.06 49.00 -12.19
C PRO A 2 -9.94 48.06 -10.99
N SER A 3 -10.78 48.27 -9.96
CA SER A 3 -10.91 47.29 -8.87
C SER A 3 -11.51 45.98 -9.39
N GLN A 4 -11.37 44.87 -8.64
CA GLN A 4 -12.02 43.60 -8.98
C GLN A 4 -13.52 43.79 -9.23
N SER A 5 -14.21 44.51 -8.34
CA SER A 5 -15.65 44.80 -8.48
C SER A 5 -15.99 45.62 -9.72
N GLN A 6 -15.15 46.58 -10.11
CA GLN A 6 -15.34 47.35 -11.35
C GLN A 6 -15.15 46.47 -12.58
N TYR A 7 -14.15 45.58 -12.57
CA TYR A 7 -13.93 44.62 -13.66
C TYR A 7 -15.12 43.66 -13.81
N GLU A 8 -15.59 43.05 -12.72
CA GLU A 8 -16.72 42.10 -12.75
C GLU A 8 -18.00 42.75 -13.26
N ASN A 9 -18.29 43.99 -12.83
CA ASN A 9 -19.46 44.74 -13.31
C ASN A 9 -19.36 45.05 -14.82
N LEU A 10 -18.18 45.44 -15.31
CA LEU A 10 -17.96 45.71 -16.73
C LEU A 10 -18.03 44.42 -17.56
N TYR A 11 -17.46 43.33 -17.06
CA TYR A 11 -17.54 42.00 -17.68
C TYR A 11 -18.99 41.51 -17.78
N ALA A 12 -19.79 41.70 -16.73
CA ALA A 12 -21.20 41.32 -16.71
C ALA A 12 -22.10 42.19 -17.61
N SER A 13 -21.67 43.41 -17.94
CA SER A 13 -22.43 44.33 -18.79
C SER A 13 -22.40 44.01 -20.29
N ASP A 14 -21.74 42.91 -20.69
CA ASP A 14 -21.65 42.38 -22.05
C ASP A 14 -21.21 43.41 -23.11
N LEU A 15 -20.37 44.37 -22.69
CA LEU A 15 -19.67 45.29 -23.59
C LEU A 15 -18.65 44.50 -24.42
N ASN A 16 -19.12 43.92 -25.53
CA ASN A 16 -18.30 43.23 -26.52
C ASN A 16 -17.02 44.04 -26.82
N GLY A 17 -15.86 43.51 -26.43
CA GLY A 17 -14.54 44.10 -26.70
C GLY A 17 -13.83 44.76 -25.52
N PHE A 18 -14.37 44.75 -24.29
CA PHE A 18 -13.63 45.22 -23.11
C PHE A 18 -12.49 44.25 -22.77
N GLN A 19 -11.24 44.66 -23.00
CA GLN A 19 -10.03 43.91 -22.63
C GLN A 19 -9.25 44.66 -21.57
N CYS A 20 -8.95 43.99 -20.45
CA CYS A 20 -8.08 44.52 -19.42
C CYS A 20 -6.77 43.71 -19.44
N PRO A 21 -5.71 44.17 -20.14
CA PRO A 21 -4.45 43.43 -20.19
C PRO A 21 -3.79 43.35 -18.81
N CYS A 22 -3.23 42.18 -18.49
CA CYS A 22 -2.50 41.98 -17.24
C CYS A 22 -1.12 42.63 -17.30
N SER A 23 -0.68 43.28 -16.22
CA SER A 23 0.71 43.74 -16.07
C SER A 23 1.69 42.57 -15.88
N ARG A 24 1.22 41.49 -15.25
CA ARG A 24 1.92 40.22 -15.09
C ARG A 24 1.06 39.11 -15.68
N ILE A 25 1.50 38.52 -16.78
CA ILE A 25 0.75 37.48 -17.50
C ILE A 25 0.92 36.07 -16.91
N SER A 26 1.85 35.89 -15.97
CA SER A 26 2.21 34.59 -15.41
C SER A 26 2.43 34.70 -13.91
N VAL A 27 1.64 33.98 -13.13
CA VAL A 27 1.67 33.96 -11.66
C VAL A 27 1.84 32.52 -11.20
N SER A 28 2.78 32.26 -10.29
CA SER A 28 2.97 30.91 -9.75
C SER A 28 1.77 30.49 -8.90
N TYR A 29 1.35 29.23 -9.02
CA TYR A 29 0.27 28.69 -8.19
C TYR A 29 0.57 28.81 -6.69
N LYS A 30 1.84 28.77 -6.29
CA LYS A 30 2.29 28.98 -4.90
C LYS A 30 1.84 30.30 -4.29
N GLU A 31 1.59 31.32 -5.11
CA GLU A 31 1.15 32.62 -4.61
C GLU A 31 -0.30 32.60 -4.11
N PHE A 32 -1.11 31.64 -4.55
CA PHE A 32 -2.56 31.63 -4.26
C PHE A 32 -3.15 30.25 -3.98
N ILE A 33 -2.40 29.15 -4.11
CA ILE A 33 -2.85 27.79 -3.80
C ILE A 33 -2.00 27.17 -2.69
N THR A 34 -2.69 26.61 -1.70
CA THR A 34 -2.10 25.68 -0.73
C THR A 34 -2.80 24.33 -0.83
N ILE A 35 -2.04 23.23 -0.92
CA ILE A 35 -2.55 21.86 -0.96
C ILE A 35 -1.94 21.05 0.20
N ASN A 36 -2.78 20.39 0.97
CA ASN A 36 -2.44 19.44 2.02
C ASN A 36 -3.21 18.13 1.83
N SER A 37 -2.71 17.05 2.42
CA SER A 37 -3.38 15.75 2.43
C SER A 37 -3.32 15.11 3.81
N THR A 38 -4.39 14.44 4.20
CA THR A 38 -4.40 13.52 5.33
C THR A 38 -4.24 12.10 4.81
N PHE A 39 -3.45 11.28 5.50
CA PHE A 39 -3.17 9.90 5.12
C PHE A 39 -3.92 8.91 6.00
N HIS A 40 -4.14 7.71 5.47
CA HIS A 40 -4.79 6.60 6.17
C HIS A 40 -4.01 6.28 7.44
N GLN A 41 -4.73 6.06 8.54
CA GLN A 41 -4.15 5.92 9.88
C GLN A 41 -3.13 4.79 10.00
N VAL A 42 -3.19 3.79 9.11
CA VAL A 42 -2.20 2.71 9.03
C VAL A 42 -0.76 3.22 8.93
N CYS A 43 -0.56 4.35 8.22
CA CYS A 43 0.76 4.94 8.02
C CYS A 43 1.35 5.62 9.26
N THR A 44 0.57 5.73 10.34
CA THR A 44 1.02 6.21 11.65
C THR A 44 0.75 5.22 12.78
N SER A 45 0.11 4.08 12.46
CA SER A 45 -0.23 3.01 13.40
C SER A 45 1.01 2.24 13.84
N ASP A 46 0.84 1.35 14.81
CA ASP A 46 1.92 0.49 15.28
C ASP A 46 2.38 -0.51 14.22
N PHE A 47 1.51 -0.85 13.26
CA PHE A 47 1.76 -1.84 12.21
C PHE A 47 2.83 -1.45 11.18
N VAL A 48 3.26 -0.18 11.16
CA VAL A 48 4.35 0.30 10.29
C VAL A 48 5.61 0.69 11.07
N LYS A 49 5.62 0.47 12.39
CA LYS A 49 6.71 0.82 13.32
C LYS A 49 7.52 -0.42 13.70
N ASP A 50 8.74 -0.18 14.17
CA ASP A 50 9.66 -1.23 14.59
C ASP A 50 9.11 -2.12 15.70
N VAL A 51 8.24 -1.60 16.57
CA VAL A 51 7.61 -2.38 17.64
C VAL A 51 6.84 -3.60 17.10
N TRP A 52 6.06 -3.42 16.03
CA TRP A 52 5.33 -4.50 15.38
C TRP A 52 6.25 -5.42 14.57
N LEU A 53 7.23 -4.83 13.88
CA LEU A 53 8.19 -5.61 13.08
C LEU A 53 9.05 -6.51 13.97
N ASN A 54 9.52 -6.01 15.11
CA ASN A 54 10.29 -6.77 16.10
C ASN A 54 9.43 -7.87 16.74
N PHE A 55 8.16 -7.58 17.00
CA PHE A 55 7.20 -8.57 17.48
C PHE A 55 7.07 -9.74 16.49
N LEU A 56 6.94 -9.46 15.19
CA LEU A 56 6.89 -10.51 14.16
C LEU A 56 8.25 -11.20 13.95
N TYR A 57 9.37 -10.49 14.11
CA TYR A 57 10.72 -11.04 13.95
C TYR A 57 11.11 -12.02 15.07
N GLY A 58 10.69 -11.73 16.31
CA GLY A 58 10.87 -12.65 17.44
C GLY A 58 10.21 -14.02 17.24
N GLY A 59 9.29 -14.12 16.28
CA GLY A 59 8.64 -15.34 15.81
C GLY A 59 9.52 -16.34 15.02
N ASP A 60 10.79 -16.00 14.73
CA ASP A 60 11.66 -16.84 13.89
C ASP A 60 12.40 -17.96 14.66
N GLY A 61 12.24 -18.04 15.98
CA GLY A 61 12.43 -19.31 16.69
C GLY A 61 13.73 -20.06 16.46
N GLY A 62 14.88 -19.37 16.43
CA GLY A 62 16.17 -20.03 16.26
C GLY A 62 16.38 -20.67 14.87
N GLY A 63 15.72 -20.17 13.82
CA GLY A 63 16.01 -20.54 12.44
C GLY A 63 15.10 -21.64 11.86
N LEU A 64 13.92 -21.87 12.44
CA LEU A 64 12.96 -22.88 11.96
C LEU A 64 11.94 -22.34 10.92
N TRP A 65 12.15 -21.15 10.35
CA TRP A 65 11.32 -20.55 9.30
C TRP A 65 11.03 -21.49 8.11
N PHE A 66 11.98 -22.37 7.77
CA PHE A 66 11.86 -23.29 6.63
C PHE A 66 10.86 -24.41 6.88
N LEU A 67 10.51 -24.68 8.15
CA LEU A 67 9.54 -25.69 8.52
C LEU A 67 8.11 -25.16 8.43
N GLN A 68 7.88 -23.85 8.60
CA GLN A 68 6.53 -23.32 8.73
C GLN A 68 5.79 -23.18 7.39
N SER A 69 4.46 -23.35 7.45
CA SER A 69 3.55 -23.17 6.32
C SER A 69 3.84 -21.89 5.58
N ARG A 70 3.87 -21.94 4.24
CA ARG A 70 3.97 -20.77 3.34
C ARG A 70 2.91 -19.69 3.61
N TYR A 71 1.83 -20.08 4.27
CA TYR A 71 0.66 -19.25 4.59
C TYR A 71 0.66 -18.72 6.03
N ASP A 72 1.72 -19.03 6.78
CA ASP A 72 1.89 -18.57 8.16
C ASP A 72 2.45 -17.15 8.21
N ILE A 73 1.76 -16.26 8.91
CA ILE A 73 2.15 -14.85 9.06
C ILE A 73 3.32 -14.66 10.01
N ARG A 74 3.58 -15.57 10.96
CA ARG A 74 4.61 -15.37 11.98
C ARG A 74 6.03 -15.37 11.41
N VAL A 75 6.25 -16.09 10.30
CA VAL A 75 7.58 -16.18 9.67
C VAL A 75 7.81 -15.08 8.64
N ARG A 76 6.75 -14.68 7.94
CA ARG A 76 6.87 -13.83 6.74
C ARG A 76 6.23 -12.47 6.91
N GLY A 77 5.47 -12.27 7.97
CA GLY A 77 4.74 -11.05 8.28
C GLY A 77 5.66 -9.83 8.30
N VAL A 78 6.88 -9.96 8.87
CA VAL A 78 7.87 -8.87 8.91
C VAL A 78 8.05 -8.24 7.53
N ALA A 79 8.25 -9.04 6.50
CA ALA A 79 8.46 -8.52 5.15
C ALA A 79 7.21 -7.84 4.57
N TYR A 80 6.01 -8.34 4.90
CA TYR A 80 4.76 -7.74 4.44
C TYR A 80 4.51 -6.38 5.09
N PHE A 81 4.76 -6.26 6.40
CA PHE A 81 4.58 -5.00 7.12
C PHE A 81 5.73 -4.00 6.89
N GLN A 82 6.95 -4.48 6.63
CA GLN A 82 8.03 -3.65 6.11
C GLN A 82 7.66 -3.04 4.76
N LEU A 83 7.09 -3.84 3.84
CA LEU A 83 6.59 -3.33 2.57
C LEU A 83 5.46 -2.31 2.78
N LEU A 84 4.55 -2.53 3.72
CA LEU A 84 3.50 -1.57 4.06
C LEU A 84 4.08 -0.24 4.56
N SER A 85 5.06 -0.29 5.46
CA SER A 85 5.76 0.90 5.96
C SER A 85 6.46 1.67 4.83
N LEU A 86 7.12 0.95 3.92
CA LEU A 86 7.74 1.52 2.73
C LEU A 86 6.71 2.19 1.81
N LEU A 87 5.58 1.53 1.53
CA LEU A 87 4.53 2.09 0.68
C LEU A 87 3.91 3.35 1.27
N CYS A 88 3.73 3.40 2.60
CA CYS A 88 3.32 4.61 3.31
C CYS A 88 4.32 5.75 3.12
N SER A 89 5.62 5.48 3.33
CA SER A 89 6.68 6.47 3.14
C SER A 89 6.75 6.98 1.70
N ILE A 90 6.76 6.08 0.72
CA ILE A 90 6.79 6.43 -0.70
C ILE A 90 5.55 7.25 -1.08
N SER A 91 4.36 6.90 -0.56
CA SER A 91 3.15 7.66 -0.85
C SER A 91 3.23 9.10 -0.36
N GLN A 92 3.68 9.30 0.88
CA GLN A 92 3.86 10.63 1.46
C GLN A 92 4.91 11.45 0.70
N THR A 93 6.04 10.83 0.34
CA THR A 93 7.09 11.49 -0.45
C THR A 93 6.61 11.82 -1.86
N THR A 94 5.87 10.92 -2.50
CA THR A 94 5.29 11.14 -3.84
C THR A 94 4.38 12.36 -3.84
N ILE A 95 3.46 12.45 -2.86
CA ILE A 95 2.57 13.60 -2.73
C ILE A 95 3.33 14.88 -2.43
N LYS A 96 4.27 14.83 -1.49
CA LYS A 96 5.10 16.01 -1.16
C LYS A 96 5.82 16.54 -2.40
N ASN A 97 6.45 15.66 -3.18
CA ASN A 97 7.18 16.05 -4.38
C ASN A 97 6.24 16.57 -5.47
N ALA A 98 5.11 15.89 -5.69
CA ALA A 98 4.12 16.28 -6.68
C ALA A 98 3.51 17.66 -6.35
N VAL A 99 3.15 17.91 -5.10
CA VAL A 99 2.65 19.23 -4.65
C VAL A 99 3.71 20.30 -4.85
N ASN A 100 4.96 20.04 -4.46
CA ASN A 100 6.06 21.00 -4.64
C ASN A 100 6.30 21.33 -6.11
N GLN A 101 6.17 20.37 -7.02
CA GLN A 101 6.27 20.62 -8.46
C GLN A 101 5.07 21.41 -8.97
N PHE A 102 3.85 21.00 -8.60
CA PHE A 102 2.62 21.64 -9.03
C PHE A 102 2.54 23.13 -8.66
N VAL A 103 2.89 23.49 -7.42
CA VAL A 103 2.78 24.89 -6.98
C VAL A 103 3.79 25.81 -7.67
N GLU A 104 4.91 25.27 -8.18
CA GLU A 104 5.90 26.03 -8.95
C GLU A 104 5.47 26.23 -10.42
N GLU A 105 4.46 25.48 -10.90
CA GLU A 105 3.81 25.78 -12.18
C GLU A 105 3.12 27.16 -12.16
N THR A 106 2.86 27.70 -13.34
CA THR A 106 2.31 29.05 -13.49
C THR A 106 0.92 29.06 -14.11
N PHE A 107 0.05 29.86 -13.52
CA PHE A 107 -1.19 30.29 -14.15
C PHE A 107 -0.90 31.42 -15.14
N VAL A 108 -1.32 31.25 -16.39
CA VAL A 108 -1.03 32.19 -17.48
C VAL A 108 -2.32 32.82 -18.00
N SER A 109 -2.39 34.15 -17.98
CA SER A 109 -3.46 34.91 -18.62
C SER A 109 -2.96 36.26 -19.11
N ALA A 110 -3.17 36.54 -20.40
CA ALA A 110 -2.82 37.83 -21.00
C ALA A 110 -3.80 38.96 -20.61
N GLN A 111 -5.00 38.60 -20.17
CA GLN A 111 -6.07 39.54 -19.80
C GLN A 111 -6.64 39.17 -18.44
N ALA A 112 -7.20 40.14 -17.73
CA ALA A 112 -7.95 39.87 -16.52
C ALA A 112 -9.14 38.96 -16.86
N ILE A 113 -9.39 37.99 -15.99
CA ILE A 113 -10.51 37.04 -16.11
C ILE A 113 -11.46 37.21 -14.93
N SER A 114 -12.71 36.82 -15.12
CA SER A 114 -13.69 36.80 -14.03
C SER A 114 -13.29 35.80 -12.95
N GLN A 115 -13.69 36.09 -11.72
CA GLN A 115 -13.46 35.25 -10.56
C GLN A 115 -14.04 33.84 -10.76
N SER A 116 -15.21 33.74 -11.41
CA SER A 116 -15.81 32.45 -11.77
C SER A 116 -14.93 31.64 -12.72
N SER A 117 -14.39 32.28 -13.77
CA SER A 117 -13.48 31.65 -14.72
C SER A 117 -12.19 31.20 -14.05
N PHE A 118 -11.63 32.02 -13.18
CA PHE A 118 -10.44 31.70 -12.40
C PHE A 118 -10.65 30.45 -11.53
N PHE A 119 -11.78 30.37 -10.80
CA PHE A 119 -12.10 29.21 -9.97
C PHE A 119 -12.34 27.95 -10.80
N VAL A 120 -13.02 28.05 -11.94
CA VAL A 120 -13.27 26.90 -12.82
C VAL A 120 -11.94 26.35 -13.35
N GLN A 121 -11.08 27.21 -13.89
CA GLN A 121 -9.79 26.81 -14.43
C GLN A 121 -8.90 26.22 -13.33
N THR A 122 -8.79 26.89 -12.18
CA THR A 122 -7.95 26.42 -11.06
C THR A 122 -8.43 25.08 -10.51
N ASN A 123 -9.75 24.91 -10.31
CA ASN A 123 -10.28 23.63 -9.84
C ASN A 123 -10.08 22.51 -10.86
N ALA A 124 -10.19 22.79 -12.15
CA ALA A 124 -9.89 21.81 -13.20
C ALA A 124 -8.43 21.39 -13.15
N THR A 125 -7.49 22.34 -13.04
CA THR A 125 -6.05 22.04 -12.92
C THR A 125 -5.73 21.25 -11.66
N ILE A 126 -6.30 21.61 -10.50
CA ILE A 126 -6.12 20.85 -9.25
C ILE A 126 -6.64 19.41 -9.37
N ARG A 127 -7.80 19.22 -10.03
CA ARG A 127 -8.35 17.86 -10.27
C ARG A 127 -7.43 17.05 -11.19
N GLN A 128 -6.89 17.68 -12.23
CA GLN A 128 -5.94 17.04 -13.13
C GLN A 128 -4.66 16.65 -12.39
N PHE A 129 -4.13 17.54 -11.56
CA PHE A 129 -2.97 17.27 -10.70
C PHE A 129 -3.19 16.03 -9.82
N LYS A 130 -4.29 15.99 -9.07
CA LYS A 130 -4.62 14.86 -8.18
C LYS A 130 -4.72 13.54 -8.96
N THR A 131 -5.46 13.55 -10.06
CA THR A 131 -5.69 12.36 -10.89
C THR A 131 -4.41 11.86 -11.56
N SER A 132 -3.58 12.78 -12.07
CA SER A 132 -2.33 12.41 -12.74
C SER A 132 -1.35 11.81 -11.74
N THR A 133 -1.23 12.42 -10.55
CA THR A 133 -0.33 11.94 -9.49
C THR A 133 -0.67 10.52 -9.03
N THR A 134 -1.95 10.23 -8.76
CA THR A 134 -2.39 8.89 -8.35
C THR A 134 -2.25 7.87 -9.48
N SER A 135 -2.56 8.27 -10.72
CA SER A 135 -2.48 7.39 -11.89
C SER A 135 -1.04 7.01 -12.24
N GLU A 136 -0.10 7.96 -12.18
CA GLU A 136 1.32 7.70 -12.44
C GLU A 136 1.94 6.77 -11.40
N PHE A 137 1.61 6.98 -10.13
CA PHE A 137 2.01 6.07 -9.06
C PHE A 137 1.45 4.66 -9.29
N SER A 138 0.15 4.54 -9.53
CA SER A 138 -0.52 3.26 -9.76
C SER A 138 0.07 2.51 -10.96
N ARG A 139 0.36 3.21 -12.05
CA ARG A 139 1.02 2.65 -13.24
C ARG A 139 2.42 2.14 -12.92
N THR A 140 3.17 2.87 -12.11
CA THR A 140 4.53 2.45 -11.69
C THR A 140 4.46 1.21 -10.80
N LEU A 141 3.54 1.17 -9.83
CA LEU A 141 3.31 0.00 -8.99
C LEU A 141 2.89 -1.21 -9.84
N GLN A 142 1.99 -1.02 -10.80
CA GLN A 142 1.56 -2.08 -11.72
C GLN A 142 2.73 -2.64 -12.53
N LEU A 143 3.59 -1.77 -13.07
CA LEU A 143 4.79 -2.19 -13.79
C LEU A 143 5.71 -3.04 -12.92
N ILE A 144 5.93 -2.67 -11.65
CA ILE A 144 6.74 -3.45 -10.71
C ILE A 144 6.12 -4.84 -10.52
N ARG A 145 4.80 -4.94 -10.35
CA ARG A 145 4.09 -6.21 -10.18
C ARG A 145 4.23 -7.11 -11.41
N ASP A 146 4.05 -6.54 -12.60
CA ASP A 146 4.11 -7.27 -13.87
C ASP A 146 5.53 -7.77 -14.17
N ILE A 147 6.55 -6.94 -13.95
CA ILE A 147 7.97 -7.33 -14.08
C ILE A 147 8.32 -8.41 -13.05
N THR A 148 7.85 -8.29 -11.80
CA THR A 148 8.13 -9.28 -10.75
C THR A 148 7.55 -10.64 -11.10
N HIS A 149 6.33 -10.67 -11.64
CA HIS A 149 5.68 -11.92 -12.06
C HIS A 149 6.31 -12.49 -13.35
N GLY A 150 6.49 -11.65 -14.37
CA GLY A 150 6.95 -12.07 -15.70
C GLY A 150 8.38 -12.61 -15.74
N ASN A 151 9.26 -12.16 -14.85
CA ASN A 151 10.65 -12.65 -14.81
C ASN A 151 10.83 -13.99 -14.10
N THR A 152 9.76 -14.58 -13.52
CA THR A 152 9.80 -15.89 -12.85
C THR A 152 10.81 -16.02 -11.70
N PHE A 153 11.28 -14.89 -11.14
CA PHE A 153 12.19 -14.92 -10.00
C PHE A 153 11.57 -15.69 -8.83
N ILE A 154 12.30 -16.67 -8.30
CA ILE A 154 11.87 -17.39 -7.11
C ILE A 154 11.88 -16.38 -5.95
N SER A 155 10.71 -16.06 -5.43
CA SER A 155 10.63 -15.17 -4.27
C SER A 155 11.39 -15.79 -3.09
N SER A 156 11.98 -14.97 -2.22
CA SER A 156 12.74 -15.42 -1.05
C SER A 156 11.94 -16.41 -0.18
N PHE A 157 10.61 -16.22 -0.13
CA PHE A 157 9.68 -17.07 0.59
C PHE A 157 9.08 -18.23 -0.21
N ARG A 158 9.51 -18.42 -1.47
CA ARG A 158 9.06 -19.48 -2.38
C ARG A 158 7.54 -19.48 -2.59
N LEU A 159 6.92 -18.30 -2.64
CA LEU A 159 5.46 -18.11 -2.77
C LEU A 159 4.97 -18.40 -4.20
N ASN A 160 5.80 -18.13 -5.20
CA ASN A 160 5.50 -18.34 -6.62
C ASN A 160 6.12 -19.62 -7.19
N TRP A 161 7.35 -19.93 -6.81
CA TRP A 161 8.11 -21.08 -7.32
C TRP A 161 8.76 -21.85 -6.17
N ARG A 162 8.86 -23.17 -6.32
CA ARG A 162 9.61 -24.05 -5.41
C ARG A 162 10.65 -24.86 -6.17
N TRP A 163 11.74 -25.16 -5.50
CA TRP A 163 12.71 -26.15 -5.94
C TRP A 163 12.06 -27.55 -5.89
N LEU A 164 12.28 -28.34 -6.93
CA LEU A 164 11.82 -29.74 -7.03
C LEU A 164 12.95 -30.75 -6.74
N VAL A 165 14.09 -30.28 -6.23
CA VAL A 165 15.24 -31.14 -5.93
C VAL A 165 14.89 -32.09 -4.79
N VAL A 166 14.94 -33.39 -5.07
CA VAL A 166 14.83 -34.46 -4.08
C VAL A 166 16.19 -35.18 -4.07
N GLY A 167 16.96 -35.03 -2.98
CA GLY A 167 18.26 -35.69 -2.82
C GLY A 167 19.43 -35.02 -3.55
N LYS A 168 20.56 -35.73 -3.69
CA LYS A 168 21.69 -35.29 -4.51
C LYS A 168 21.32 -35.45 -5.99
N SER A 169 21.37 -34.34 -6.72
CA SER A 169 21.17 -34.30 -8.16
C SER A 169 22.54 -34.19 -8.82
N ASP A 170 22.94 -35.18 -9.62
CA ASP A 170 24.12 -35.09 -10.50
C ASP A 170 23.84 -34.23 -11.75
N ASN A 171 22.62 -33.72 -11.91
CA ASN A 171 22.25 -32.82 -13.02
C ASN A 171 22.76 -31.40 -12.79
N SER A 172 23.25 -30.78 -13.87
CA SER A 172 23.68 -29.37 -13.92
C SER A 172 22.51 -28.37 -13.83
N THR A 173 21.26 -28.82 -13.92
CA THR A 173 20.05 -27.99 -13.90
C THR A 173 19.21 -28.26 -12.66
N VAL A 174 18.77 -27.19 -11.99
CA VAL A 174 17.92 -27.27 -10.79
C VAL A 174 16.45 -27.12 -11.21
N PRO A 175 15.63 -28.19 -11.14
CA PRO A 175 14.22 -28.10 -11.55
C PRO A 175 13.40 -27.26 -10.57
N ILE A 176 12.51 -26.43 -11.12
CA ILE A 176 11.57 -25.59 -10.36
C ILE A 176 10.13 -25.90 -10.78
N GLY A 177 9.20 -25.72 -9.85
CA GLY A 177 7.77 -25.88 -10.09
C GLY A 177 6.98 -24.69 -9.56
N ALA A 178 5.99 -24.25 -10.34
CA ALA A 178 5.08 -23.18 -9.92
C ALA A 178 4.23 -23.64 -8.72
N ILE A 179 4.01 -22.72 -7.79
CA ILE A 179 3.07 -22.90 -6.68
C ILE A 179 1.66 -22.64 -7.19
N SER A 180 0.73 -23.48 -6.77
CA SER A 180 -0.70 -23.29 -7.05
C SER A 180 -1.44 -23.22 -5.73
N PRO A 181 -1.77 -22.01 -5.23
CA PRO A 181 -2.50 -21.84 -3.97
C PRO A 181 -3.85 -22.57 -3.93
N THR A 182 -4.51 -22.65 -5.08
CA THR A 182 -5.79 -23.36 -5.26
C THR A 182 -5.73 -24.21 -6.53
N ASN A 183 -6.62 -25.22 -6.65
CA ASN A 183 -6.59 -26.20 -7.74
C ASN A 183 -6.68 -25.61 -9.17
N ASN A 184 -7.13 -24.36 -9.32
CA ASN A 184 -7.27 -23.68 -10.60
C ASN A 184 -6.44 -22.38 -10.73
N CYS A 185 -5.51 -22.13 -9.81
CA CYS A 185 -4.71 -20.90 -9.84
C CYS A 185 -3.24 -21.19 -9.63
N SER A 186 -2.44 -21.04 -10.69
CA SER A 186 -0.99 -21.25 -10.67
C SER A 186 -0.24 -19.93 -10.77
N CYS A 187 0.67 -19.69 -9.82
CA CYS A 187 1.57 -18.54 -9.80
C CYS A 187 2.57 -18.47 -10.95
N GLY A 188 2.67 -19.52 -11.77
CA GLY A 188 3.43 -19.49 -13.02
C GLY A 188 2.65 -18.87 -14.19
N THR A 189 1.34 -18.73 -14.04
CA THR A 189 0.43 -18.22 -15.10
C THR A 189 -0.35 -16.99 -14.69
N ARG A 190 -0.57 -16.80 -13.38
CA ARG A 190 -1.46 -15.81 -12.81
C ARG A 190 -0.84 -15.21 -11.54
N SER A 191 -0.70 -13.88 -11.51
CA SER A 191 -0.19 -13.16 -10.34
C SER A 191 -1.25 -12.93 -9.27
N ASP A 192 -2.54 -13.01 -9.63
CA ASP A 192 -3.68 -12.73 -8.77
C ASP A 192 -4.13 -13.93 -7.93
N CYS A 193 -3.39 -15.04 -7.96
CA CYS A 193 -3.68 -16.20 -7.12
C CYS A 193 -3.44 -15.87 -5.66
N VAL A 194 -4.48 -16.08 -4.84
CA VAL A 194 -4.43 -15.87 -3.41
C VAL A 194 -5.11 -17.00 -2.66
N GLN A 195 -4.77 -17.13 -1.39
CA GLN A 195 -5.50 -17.95 -0.45
C GLN A 195 -5.48 -17.33 0.95
N PRO A 196 -6.45 -17.65 1.81
CA PRO A 196 -6.44 -17.19 3.19
C PRO A 196 -5.15 -17.59 3.92
N GLY A 197 -4.59 -16.64 4.64
CA GLY A 197 -3.44 -16.85 5.52
C GLY A 197 -3.84 -16.80 7.00
N GLY A 198 -2.85 -16.98 7.86
CA GLY A 198 -3.02 -16.83 9.29
C GLY A 198 -1.94 -17.58 10.03
N ILE A 199 -2.33 -18.39 11.00
CA ILE A 199 -1.42 -19.17 11.84
C ILE A 199 -1.68 -20.64 11.60
N TYR A 200 -0.62 -21.36 11.28
CA TYR A 200 -0.65 -22.77 10.96
C TYR A 200 0.27 -23.54 11.90
N MET A 201 -0.25 -24.62 12.48
CA MET A 201 0.58 -25.60 13.17
C MET A 201 1.12 -26.60 12.15
N LEU A 202 2.40 -26.94 12.29
CA LEU A 202 2.95 -28.06 11.56
C LEU A 202 2.45 -29.36 12.17
N GLY A 203 2.03 -30.29 11.32
CA GLY A 203 1.99 -31.68 11.74
C GLY A 203 3.43 -32.18 11.94
N TYR A 204 3.64 -32.94 13.02
CA TYR A 204 4.92 -33.29 13.64
C TYR A 204 5.95 -34.09 12.79
N ASN A 205 5.84 -34.14 11.46
CA ASN A 205 6.72 -34.95 10.61
C ASN A 205 7.30 -34.20 9.41
N TYR A 206 7.93 -33.04 9.64
CA TYR A 206 8.93 -32.55 8.67
C TYR A 206 10.30 -33.12 9.04
N GLY A 207 10.53 -34.37 8.63
CA GLY A 207 11.90 -34.80 8.39
C GLY A 207 12.50 -33.90 7.32
N LEU A 208 13.76 -33.49 7.50
CA LEU A 208 14.59 -32.73 6.56
C LEU A 208 14.65 -33.31 5.12
N TYR A 209 13.97 -34.42 4.85
CA TYR A 209 13.88 -35.12 3.58
C TYR A 209 12.46 -35.68 3.37
N GLY A 210 11.54 -34.84 2.88
CA GLY A 210 10.38 -35.25 2.06
C GLY A 210 9.54 -36.46 2.50
N GLY A 211 9.17 -36.59 3.79
CA GLY A 211 8.34 -37.70 4.27
C GLY A 211 6.97 -37.26 4.78
N ILE A 212 5.91 -37.74 4.11
CA ILE A 212 4.48 -37.80 4.51
C ILE A 212 3.88 -36.51 5.09
N SER A 213 3.14 -35.79 4.23
CA SER A 213 2.36 -34.60 4.53
C SER A 213 1.20 -34.89 5.47
N THR A 214 1.34 -34.55 6.74
CA THR A 214 0.17 -34.12 7.52
C THR A 214 -0.22 -32.72 7.04
N PRO A 215 -1.50 -32.45 6.74
CA PRO A 215 -1.92 -31.10 6.35
C PRO A 215 -1.52 -30.11 7.45
N ASN A 216 -1.00 -28.95 7.07
CA ASN A 216 -0.83 -27.85 8.02
C ASN A 216 -2.21 -27.52 8.60
N THR A 217 -2.39 -27.68 9.91
CA THR A 217 -3.66 -27.36 10.56
C THR A 217 -3.72 -25.86 10.79
N GLN A 218 -4.70 -25.19 10.21
CA GLN A 218 -4.93 -23.78 10.47
C GLN A 218 -5.43 -23.61 11.91
N MET A 219 -4.63 -22.99 12.77
CA MET A 219 -5.00 -22.69 14.15
C MET A 219 -5.83 -21.41 14.23
N PHE A 220 -5.51 -20.45 13.36
CA PHE A 220 -6.19 -19.17 13.30
C PHE A 220 -6.20 -18.67 11.86
N ALA A 221 -7.38 -18.32 11.37
CA ALA A 221 -7.55 -17.62 10.12
C ALA A 221 -7.56 -16.13 10.41
N MET A 222 -6.57 -15.39 9.87
CA MET A 222 -6.50 -13.96 10.09
C MET A 222 -7.44 -13.26 9.10
N PRO A 223 -8.51 -12.60 9.57
CA PRO A 223 -9.46 -11.92 8.68
C PRO A 223 -8.75 -10.88 7.81
N GLY A 224 -9.04 -10.91 6.51
CA GLY A 224 -8.44 -10.00 5.54
C GLY A 224 -7.02 -10.33 5.10
N PHE A 225 -6.34 -11.28 5.72
CA PHE A 225 -4.97 -11.63 5.34
C PHE A 225 -4.95 -12.73 4.28
N ASN A 226 -4.46 -12.37 3.10
CA ASN A 226 -4.37 -13.24 1.93
C ASN A 226 -2.91 -13.44 1.54
N VAL A 227 -2.50 -14.68 1.32
CA VAL A 227 -1.16 -14.99 0.80
C VAL A 227 -1.23 -15.23 -0.70
N GLY A 228 -0.48 -14.41 -1.44
CA GLY A 228 -0.41 -14.44 -2.88
C GLY A 228 0.90 -15.02 -3.41
N CYS A 229 1.13 -14.86 -4.71
CA CYS A 229 2.31 -15.38 -5.41
C CYS A 229 3.63 -14.65 -5.07
N SER A 230 3.57 -13.46 -4.47
CA SER A 230 4.75 -12.70 -4.06
C SER A 230 4.44 -11.95 -2.76
N SER A 231 5.47 -11.43 -2.08
CA SER A 231 5.26 -10.58 -0.90
C SER A 231 4.44 -9.32 -1.24
N VAL A 232 4.62 -8.79 -2.44
CA VAL A 232 3.85 -7.65 -2.96
C VAL A 232 2.39 -8.04 -3.13
N GLU A 233 2.09 -9.14 -3.82
CA GLU A 233 0.70 -9.57 -4.01
C GLU A 233 0.04 -9.99 -2.69
N THR A 234 0.77 -10.63 -1.78
CA THR A 234 0.29 -10.95 -0.42
C THR A 234 -0.19 -9.69 0.30
N LEU A 235 0.62 -8.63 0.32
CA LEU A 235 0.19 -7.37 0.95
C LEU A 235 -0.97 -6.73 0.16
N LEU A 236 -0.80 -6.52 -1.14
CA LEU A 236 -1.75 -5.77 -1.96
C LEU A 236 -3.14 -6.41 -2.05
N ARG A 237 -3.23 -7.74 -1.98
CA ARG A 237 -4.50 -8.49 -2.01
C ARG A 237 -5.10 -8.72 -0.62
N SER A 238 -4.40 -8.34 0.44
CA SER A 238 -4.95 -8.34 1.79
C SER A 238 -5.78 -7.08 2.05
N THR A 239 -6.52 -7.09 3.15
CA THR A 239 -7.31 -5.97 3.68
C THR A 239 -6.81 -5.64 5.10
N PHE A 240 -7.40 -4.64 5.75
CA PHE A 240 -7.05 -4.23 7.10
C PHE A 240 -8.01 -4.74 8.19
N GLU A 241 -8.91 -5.68 7.87
CA GLU A 241 -9.95 -6.17 8.79
C GLU A 241 -9.41 -6.57 10.17
N CYS A 242 -8.38 -7.40 10.23
CA CYS A 242 -7.75 -7.78 11.50
C CYS A 242 -7.10 -6.59 12.21
N LEU A 243 -6.53 -5.64 11.47
CA LEU A 243 -5.81 -4.49 12.04
C LEU A 243 -6.73 -3.49 12.74
N TYR A 244 -8.04 -3.54 12.46
CA TYR A 244 -9.07 -2.77 13.15
C TYR A 244 -9.73 -3.52 14.32
N ASN A 245 -9.32 -4.76 14.59
CA ASN A 245 -9.93 -5.62 15.61
C ASN A 245 -8.92 -6.01 16.69
N GLN A 246 -9.04 -5.43 17.88
CA GLN A 246 -8.12 -5.71 18.98
C GLN A 246 -8.09 -7.19 19.36
N THR A 247 -9.22 -7.89 19.36
CA THR A 247 -9.26 -9.34 19.63
C THR A 247 -8.43 -10.14 18.60
N CYS A 248 -8.43 -9.71 17.34
CA CYS A 248 -7.59 -10.31 16.31
C CYS A 248 -6.09 -10.10 16.60
N ILE A 249 -5.71 -8.87 16.98
CA ILE A 249 -4.34 -8.52 17.35
C ILE A 249 -3.89 -9.28 18.59
N ASP A 250 -4.73 -9.34 19.62
CA ASP A 250 -4.47 -10.08 20.86
C ASP A 250 -4.24 -11.57 20.57
N GLN A 251 -5.00 -12.17 19.64
CA GLN A 251 -4.79 -13.55 19.19
C GLN A 251 -3.44 -13.74 18.51
N LEU A 252 -3.05 -12.83 17.59
CA LEU A 252 -1.72 -12.87 16.97
C LEU A 252 -0.60 -12.78 18.03
N GLN A 253 -0.77 -11.90 19.01
CA GLN A 253 0.15 -11.72 20.13
C GLN A 253 0.27 -12.98 20.99
N MET A 254 -0.84 -13.62 21.35
CA MET A 254 -0.84 -14.88 22.11
C MET A 254 -0.08 -16.00 21.38
N PHE A 255 -0.31 -16.18 20.09
CA PHE A 255 0.37 -17.26 19.34
C PHE A 255 1.87 -17.02 19.15
N ALA A 256 2.32 -15.77 19.16
CA ALA A 256 3.74 -15.44 19.11
C ALA A 256 4.43 -15.71 20.45
N THR A 257 3.81 -15.33 21.57
CA THR A 257 4.39 -15.51 22.92
C THR A 257 4.39 -16.97 23.38
N THR A 258 3.39 -17.77 22.97
CA THR A 258 3.28 -19.19 23.36
C THR A 258 4.38 -20.07 22.73
N ILE A 259 4.97 -19.65 21.61
CA ILE A 259 5.95 -20.46 20.87
C ILE A 259 7.39 -19.99 21.08
N PHE A 260 7.58 -18.70 21.41
CA PHE A 260 8.92 -18.11 21.59
C PHE A 260 9.03 -17.39 22.95
N PRO A 261 9.15 -18.15 24.05
CA PRO A 261 9.19 -17.59 25.41
C PRO A 261 10.46 -16.75 25.70
N THR A 262 11.44 -16.73 24.80
CA THR A 262 12.69 -15.96 24.94
C THR A 262 12.65 -14.58 24.31
N ILE A 263 11.53 -14.14 23.73
CA ILE A 263 11.37 -12.74 23.31
C ILE A 263 11.31 -11.91 24.60
N PRO A 264 12.29 -11.02 24.87
CA PRO A 264 12.25 -10.19 26.06
C PRO A 264 10.96 -9.40 26.03
N ASN A 265 10.15 -9.52 27.08
CA ASN A 265 9.03 -8.66 27.43
C ASN A 265 8.72 -7.61 26.35
N ALA A 266 7.96 -7.99 25.32
CA ALA A 266 7.31 -7.01 24.45
C ALA A 266 6.23 -6.34 25.30
N THR A 267 6.65 -5.46 26.22
CA THR A 267 5.78 -4.65 27.09
C THR A 267 5.00 -3.62 26.30
N ASP A 268 5.30 -3.45 25.01
CA ASP A 268 4.54 -2.57 24.14
C ASP A 268 3.30 -3.30 23.63
N TYR A 269 2.17 -2.96 24.22
CA TYR A 269 0.86 -3.42 23.80
C TYR A 269 0.52 -2.84 22.42
N ILE A 270 0.68 -3.66 21.38
CA ILE A 270 0.26 -3.32 20.02
C ILE A 270 -1.24 -3.09 20.02
N THR A 271 -1.65 -1.88 19.65
CA THR A 271 -3.06 -1.51 19.64
C THR A 271 -3.60 -1.57 18.22
N ALA A 272 -4.81 -2.11 18.06
CA ALA A 272 -5.55 -2.06 16.82
C ALA A 272 -5.78 -0.61 16.38
N MET A 273 -5.89 -0.40 15.07
CA MET A 273 -6.31 0.87 14.50
C MET A 273 -7.71 1.24 15.01
N SER A 274 -7.93 2.53 15.25
CA SER A 274 -9.20 2.97 15.82
C SER A 274 -10.28 3.04 14.75
N SER A 275 -11.41 2.40 15.02
CA SER A 275 -12.64 2.51 14.22
C SER A 275 -13.35 3.86 14.39
N THR A 276 -12.88 4.72 15.31
CA THR A 276 -13.48 6.05 15.52
C THR A 276 -12.98 7.09 14.51
N PHE A 277 -11.83 6.86 13.87
CA PHE A 277 -11.38 7.73 12.79
C PHE A 277 -12.24 7.53 11.55
N VAL A 278 -12.74 8.63 11.00
CA VAL A 278 -13.49 8.59 9.74
C VAL A 278 -12.51 8.29 8.61
N SER A 279 -12.59 7.08 8.06
CA SER A 279 -11.89 6.68 6.84
C SER A 279 -12.87 6.60 5.67
N ARG A 280 -12.42 7.01 4.48
CA ARG A 280 -13.18 6.75 3.24
C ARG A 280 -13.07 5.30 2.77
N PHE A 281 -12.15 4.52 3.36
CA PHE A 281 -11.93 3.12 3.05
C PHE A 281 -12.51 2.23 4.15
N GLN A 282 -13.36 1.29 3.77
CA GLN A 282 -13.85 0.28 4.71
C GLN A 282 -12.71 -0.68 5.09
N PRO A 283 -12.72 -1.29 6.29
CA PRO A 283 -11.67 -2.23 6.70
C PRO A 283 -11.43 -3.41 5.74
N ASN A 284 -12.47 -3.84 5.01
CA ASN A 284 -12.42 -4.91 4.00
C ASN A 284 -12.00 -4.41 2.60
N THR A 285 -11.67 -3.14 2.43
CA THR A 285 -11.08 -2.61 1.20
C THR A 285 -9.69 -3.21 1.01
N THR A 286 -9.36 -3.63 -0.21
CA THR A 286 -8.05 -4.21 -0.47
C THR A 286 -6.97 -3.15 -0.38
N ILE A 287 -5.78 -3.54 0.07
CA ILE A 287 -4.65 -2.62 0.21
C ILE A 287 -4.26 -2.04 -1.15
N VAL A 288 -4.42 -2.79 -2.25
CA VAL A 288 -4.21 -2.26 -3.62
C VAL A 288 -5.12 -1.08 -3.94
N ASP A 289 -6.39 -1.12 -3.53
CA ASP A 289 -7.31 -0.01 -3.79
C ASP A 289 -6.93 1.24 -2.96
N ILE A 290 -6.46 1.03 -1.73
CA ILE A 290 -6.04 2.12 -0.84
C ILE A 290 -4.72 2.76 -1.34
N ILE A 291 -3.75 1.97 -1.79
CA ILE A 291 -2.45 2.48 -2.27
C ILE A 291 -2.51 3.07 -3.68
N ASN A 292 -3.44 2.64 -4.54
CA ASN A 292 -3.70 3.32 -5.81
C ASN A 292 -4.17 4.77 -5.61
N GLU A 293 -4.72 5.04 -4.44
CA GLU A 293 -5.10 6.35 -3.94
C GLU A 293 -4.04 6.99 -3.01
N LEU A 294 -2.81 6.47 -3.02
CA LEU A 294 -1.66 6.93 -2.23
C LEU A 294 -1.92 6.97 -0.71
N PHE A 295 -2.79 6.09 -0.20
CA PHE A 295 -3.29 6.12 1.18
C PHE A 295 -3.94 7.46 1.58
N ILE A 296 -4.39 8.29 0.64
CA ILE A 296 -4.96 9.60 0.98
C ILE A 296 -6.39 9.42 1.47
N GLU A 297 -6.70 10.00 2.63
CA GLU A 297 -8.07 10.08 3.15
C GLU A 297 -8.78 11.30 2.59
N GLN A 298 -8.14 12.46 2.70
CA GLN A 298 -8.71 13.72 2.25
C GLN A 298 -7.65 14.64 1.67
N TRP A 299 -8.04 15.34 0.60
CA TRP A 299 -7.29 16.47 0.06
C TRP A 299 -7.89 17.77 0.60
N GLN A 300 -7.04 18.62 1.17
CA GLN A 300 -7.42 19.94 1.64
C GLN A 300 -6.72 20.97 0.76
N TYR A 301 -7.46 21.89 0.16
CA TYR A 301 -6.85 22.98 -0.59
C TYR A 301 -7.57 24.29 -0.35
N ARG A 302 -6.84 25.39 -0.49
CA ARG A 302 -7.35 26.75 -0.41
C ARG A 302 -6.82 27.55 -1.59
N THR A 303 -7.72 28.29 -2.23
CA THR A 303 -7.44 29.34 -3.21
C THR A 303 -7.70 30.67 -2.54
N LEU A 304 -6.71 31.57 -2.55
CA LEU A 304 -6.84 32.95 -2.07
C LEU A 304 -7.71 33.80 -3.01
#